data_AF-A0AAU2RRF7-F1
#
_entry.id   AF-A0AAU2RRF7-F1
#
_cell.length_a   1.000
_cell.length_b   1.000
_cell.length_c   1.000
_cell.angle_alpha   90.00
_cell.angle_beta   90.00
_cell.angle_gamma   90.00
#
_symmetry.space_group_name_H-M   'P 1'
#
loop_
_entity.id
_entity.type
_entity.pdbx_description
1 polymer ?
#
loop_
_entity_poly.entity_id
_entity_poly.type
_entity_poly.pdbx_seq_one_letter_code
_entity_poly.pdbx_strand_id
1 'polypeptide(L)'
;MSAAAPLALFSMVAGVLSVGVGALAALLVPGAEARGLVWLTVTALIAAGAGLWWGLTPVTERLRVLDRALAGVRPRDPERH
;
A
#
# COMPACT_ATOMS: atom_id res chain seq x y z
N MET A 1 1.10 -6.81 21.97
CA MET A 1 -0.03 -5.89 21.67
C MET A 1 0.40 -4.51 21.12
N SER A 2 1.68 -4.23 20.88
CA SER A 2 2.14 -2.88 20.48
C SER A 2 1.96 -2.51 19.00
N ALA A 3 1.92 -3.49 18.08
CA ALA A 3 1.79 -3.23 16.64
C ALA A 3 0.36 -2.88 16.17
N ALA A 4 -0.66 -3.08 17.01
CA ALA A 4 -2.06 -2.84 16.64
C ALA A 4 -2.43 -1.35 16.63
N ALA A 5 -1.87 -0.55 17.54
CA ALA A 5 -2.13 0.89 17.64
C ALA A 5 -1.68 1.68 16.39
N PRO A 6 -0.44 1.52 15.86
CA PRO A 6 -0.03 2.24 14.65
C PRO A 6 -0.80 1.79 13.40
N LEU A 7 -1.15 0.49 13.30
CA LEU A 7 -1.97 -0.02 12.20
C LEU A 7 -3.40 0.54 12.25
N ALA A 8 -3.99 0.62 13.44
CA ALA A 8 -5.32 1.19 13.62
C ALA A 8 -5.34 2.68 13.27
N LEU A 9 -4.36 3.45 13.74
CA LEU A 9 -4.23 4.87 13.39
C LEU A 9 -4.05 5.06 11.88
N PHE A 10 -3.16 4.29 11.26
CA PHE A 10 -2.96 4.32 9.81
C PHE A 10 -4.24 4.01 9.04
N SER A 11 -4.94 2.94 9.42
CA SER A 11 -6.19 2.52 8.78
C SER A 11 -7.27 3.58 8.91
N MET A 12 -7.37 4.22 10.08
CA MET A 12 -8.34 5.28 10.34
C MET A 12 -8.06 6.52 9.45
N VAL A 13 -6.81 6.98 9.43
CA VAL A 13 -6.40 8.15 8.62
C VAL A 13 -6.55 7.86 7.13
N ALA A 14 -6.04 6.71 6.66
CA ALA A 14 -6.12 6.31 5.27
C ALA A 14 -7.58 6.14 4.82
N GLY A 15 -8.44 5.57 5.67
CA GLY A 15 -9.87 5.46 5.39
C GLY A 15 -10.54 6.82 5.21
N VAL A 16 -10.33 7.75 6.13
CA VAL A 16 -10.90 9.11 6.05
C VAL A 16 -10.42 9.85 4.79
N LEU A 17 -9.12 9.81 4.50
CA LEU A 17 -8.56 10.45 3.32
C LEU A 17 -9.12 9.83 2.03
N SER A 18 -9.21 8.51 1.98
CA SER A 18 -9.74 7.79 0.83
C SER A 18 -11.21 8.13 0.53
N VAL A 19 -12.04 8.23 1.57
CA VAL A 19 -13.45 8.67 1.45
C VAL A 19 -13.53 10.11 0.96
N GLY A 20 -12.70 11.00 1.51
CA GLY A 20 -12.65 12.41 1.11
C GLY A 20 -12.22 12.60 -0.34
N VAL A 21 -11.18 11.90 -0.78
CA VAL A 21 -10.72 11.96 -2.18
C VAL A 21 -11.76 11.40 -3.14
N GLY A 22 -12.40 10.29 -2.78
CA GLY A 22 -13.52 9.78 -3.58
C GLY A 22 -14.64 10.81 -3.71
N ALA A 23 -14.98 11.50 -2.61
CA ALA A 23 -16.07 12.48 -2.60
C ALA A 23 -15.74 13.67 -3.50
N LEU A 24 -14.49 14.15 -3.45
CA LEU A 24 -13.99 15.18 -4.37
C LEU A 24 -14.04 14.71 -5.84
N ALA A 25 -13.66 13.47 -6.12
CA ALA A 25 -13.72 12.90 -7.47
C ALA A 25 -15.16 12.82 -7.99
N ALA A 26 -16.11 12.47 -7.13
CA ALA A 26 -17.53 12.40 -7.50
C ALA A 26 -18.10 13.76 -7.92
N LEU A 27 -17.60 14.89 -7.38
CA LEU A 27 -18.07 16.22 -7.78
C LEU A 27 -17.85 16.52 -9.27
N LEU A 28 -16.89 15.85 -9.90
CA LEU A 28 -16.56 16.01 -11.32
C LEU A 28 -17.53 15.26 -12.26
N VAL A 29 -18.38 14.40 -11.71
CA VAL A 29 -19.26 13.53 -12.50
C VAL A 29 -20.67 14.13 -12.57
N PRO A 30 -21.25 14.31 -13.76
CA PRO A 30 -22.66 14.64 -13.89
C PRO A 30 -23.54 13.38 -13.66
N GLY A 31 -24.63 13.53 -12.89
CA GLY A 31 -25.58 12.45 -12.61
C GLY A 31 -25.39 11.77 -11.25
N ALA A 32 -26.47 11.67 -10.47
CA ALA A 32 -26.42 11.19 -9.08
C ALA A 32 -25.97 9.72 -8.95
N GLU A 33 -26.40 8.84 -9.85
CA GLU A 33 -26.02 7.41 -9.81
C GLU A 33 -24.54 7.20 -10.13
N ALA A 34 -24.02 7.87 -11.16
CA ALA A 34 -22.61 7.79 -11.56
C ALA A 34 -21.68 8.38 -10.48
N ARG A 35 -22.13 9.41 -9.76
CA ARG A 35 -21.39 9.98 -8.61
C ARG A 35 -21.15 8.95 -7.51
N GLY A 36 -22.17 8.17 -7.15
CA GLY A 36 -22.04 7.14 -6.12
C GLY A 36 -21.04 6.05 -6.52
N LEU A 37 -21.10 5.62 -7.78
CA LEU A 37 -20.17 4.63 -8.33
C LEU A 37 -18.72 5.15 -8.35
N VAL A 38 -18.50 6.38 -8.81
CA VAL A 38 -17.17 6.99 -8.85
C VAL A 38 -16.62 7.23 -7.44
N TRP A 39 -17.46 7.70 -6.52
CA TRP A 39 -17.10 7.82 -5.11
C TRP A 39 -16.57 6.50 -4.54
N LEU A 40 -17.39 5.44 -4.64
CA LEU A 40 -17.05 4.12 -4.11
C LEU A 40 -15.81 3.52 -4.78
N THR A 41 -15.69 3.62 -6.10
CA THR A 41 -14.54 3.03 -6.82
C THR A 41 -13.23 3.75 -6.49
N VAL A 42 -13.23 5.09 -6.46
CA VAL A 42 -12.03 5.85 -6.10
C VAL A 42 -11.62 5.58 -4.65
N THR A 43 -12.59 5.56 -3.72
CA THR A 43 -12.33 5.22 -2.32
C THR A 43 -11.80 3.79 -2.16
N ALA A 44 -12.38 2.81 -2.86
CA ALA A 44 -11.91 1.43 -2.79
C ALA A 44 -10.48 1.29 -3.34
N LEU A 45 -10.15 1.93 -4.46
CA LEU A 45 -8.82 1.89 -5.07
C LEU A 45 -7.75 2.48 -4.15
N ILE A 46 -8.00 3.65 -3.56
CA ILE A 46 -7.05 4.33 -2.68
C ILE A 46 -6.87 3.53 -1.38
N ALA A 47 -7.96 3.05 -0.77
CA ALA A 47 -7.90 2.26 0.45
C ALA A 47 -7.16 0.93 0.22
N ALA A 48 -7.44 0.24 -0.90
CA ALA A 48 -6.74 -0.98 -1.28
C ALA A 48 -5.25 -0.71 -1.51
N GLY A 49 -4.89 0.36 -2.23
CA GLY A 49 -3.50 0.75 -2.46
C GLY A 49 -2.74 1.07 -1.17
N ALA A 50 -3.36 1.82 -0.25
CA ALA A 50 -2.78 2.12 1.05
C ALA A 50 -2.58 0.85 1.90
N GLY A 51 -3.57 -0.05 1.92
CA GLY A 51 -3.46 -1.34 2.60
C GLY A 51 -2.38 -2.23 1.98
N LEU A 52 -2.29 -2.27 0.65
CA LEU A 52 -1.26 -3.04 -0.05
C LEU A 52 0.13 -2.50 0.24
N TRP A 53 0.30 -1.17 0.21
CA TRP A 53 1.57 -0.51 0.55
C TRP A 53 2.02 -0.85 1.98
N TRP A 54 1.11 -0.76 2.94
CA TRP A 54 1.39 -1.08 4.34
C TRP A 54 1.61 -2.58 4.57
N GLY A 55 0.96 -3.45 3.80
CA GLY A 55 1.17 -4.90 3.84
C GLY A 55 2.48 -5.35 3.16
N LEU A 56 2.94 -4.62 2.14
CA LEU A 56 4.14 -4.93 1.38
C LEU A 56 5.43 -4.35 2.00
N THR A 57 5.37 -3.27 2.77
CA THR A 57 6.54 -2.71 3.48
C THR A 57 7.29 -3.72 4.37
N PRO A 58 6.66 -4.61 5.16
CA PRO A 58 7.40 -5.66 5.87
C PRO A 58 7.98 -6.74 4.93
N VAL A 59 7.39 -6.94 3.74
CA VAL A 59 7.84 -7.93 2.75
C VAL A 59 9.06 -7.42 1.98
N THR A 60 9.09 -6.14 1.59
CA THR A 60 10.24 -5.53 0.90
C THR A 60 11.48 -5.49 1.80
N GLU A 61 11.31 -5.22 3.08
CA GLU A 61 12.42 -5.25 4.05
C GLU A 61 12.93 -6.69 4.27
N ARG A 62 12.03 -7.67 4.36
CA ARG A 62 12.40 -9.10 4.44
C ARG A 62 13.10 -9.60 3.17
N LEU A 63 12.65 -9.16 1.99
CA LEU A 63 13.28 -9.48 0.71
C LEU A 63 14.67 -8.85 0.60
N ARG A 64 14.87 -7.60 1.06
CA ARG A 64 16.20 -6.97 1.12
C ARG A 64 17.14 -7.68 2.08
N VAL A 65 16.65 -8.14 3.23
CA VAL A 65 17.46 -8.92 4.16
C VAL A 65 17.84 -10.28 3.56
N LEU A 66 16.90 -10.94 2.88
CA LEU A 66 17.15 -12.19 2.18
C LEU A 66 18.16 -12.00 1.03
N ASP A 67 18.03 -10.94 0.25
CA ASP A 67 18.94 -10.58 -0.83
C ASP A 67 20.35 -10.29 -0.31
N ARG A 68 20.50 -9.55 0.80
CA ARG A 68 21.81 -9.37 1.47
C ARG A 68 22.38 -10.68 1.99
N ALA A 69 21.56 -11.57 2.54
CA ALA A 69 22.00 -12.88 3.02
C ALA A 69 22.47 -13.76 1.85
N LEU A 70 21.74 -13.76 0.73
CA LEU A 70 22.11 -14.45 -0.51
C LEU A 70 23.39 -13.86 -1.12
N ALA A 71 23.56 -12.53 -1.10
CA ALA A 71 24.77 -11.86 -1.56
C ALA A 71 26.00 -12.20 -0.70
N GLY A 72 25.82 -12.39 0.62
CA GLY A 72 26.87 -12.85 1.53
C GLY A 72 27.26 -14.32 1.37
N VAL A 73 26.33 -15.15 0.86
CA VAL A 73 26.55 -16.59 0.62
C VAL A 73 27.02 -16.88 -0.81
N ARG A 74 26.86 -15.94 -1.76
CA ARG A 74 27.33 -16.10 -3.14
C ARG A 74 28.85 -16.31 -3.12
N PRO A 75 29.36 -17.52 -3.43
CA PRO A 75 30.79 -17.74 -3.47
C PRO A 75 31.36 -16.80 -4.55
N ARG A 76 32.39 -16.05 -4.18
CA ARG A 76 33.23 -15.33 -5.14
C ARG A 76 33.67 -16.39 -6.16
N ASP A 77 33.16 -16.30 -7.38
CA ASP A 77 33.61 -17.15 -8.46
C ASP A 77 35.12 -16.95 -8.56
N PRO A 78 35.95 -17.97 -8.29
CA PRO A 78 37.38 -17.82 -8.47
C PRO A 78 37.58 -17.80 -9.98
N GLU A 79 37.63 -16.60 -10.56
CA GLU A 79 38.08 -16.42 -11.92
C GLU A 79 39.45 -17.11 -12.04
N ARG A 80 39.42 -18.24 -12.73
CA ARG A 80 40.56 -18.89 -13.33
C ARG A 80 41.27 -17.84 -14.17
N HIS A 81 42.49 -17.47 -13.81
CA HIS A 81 43.70 -17.72 -14.62
C HIS A 81 44.93 -17.09 -13.97
#